data_AF-A0A7C8KBQ8-F1
#
_entry.id   AF-A0A7C8KBQ8-F1
#
_cell.length_a   1.000
_cell.length_b   1.000
_cell.length_c   1.000
_cell.angle_alpha   90.00
_cell.angle_beta   90.00
_cell.angle_gamma   90.00
#
_symmetry.space_group_name_H-M   'P 1'
#
loop_
_entity.id
_entity.type
_entity.pdbx_description
1 polymer ?
#
loop_
_entity_poly.entity_id
_entity_poly.type
_entity_poly.pdbx_seq_one_letter_code
_entity_poly.pdbx_strand_id
1 'polypeptide(L)'
;MVRYAPYKAVLSPVHLCYRDLDLTCGFLQADKLRTQQQLEQLQARFVGTGHADTTKFEWTSNIHRDSYASYVGHPPLLSYMALGLNEPAAKLRTRLIEKMIQPVGPPPEKED
;
A
#
# COMPACT_ATOMS: atom_id res chain seq x y z
N MET A 1 39.60 -66.28 9.23
CA MET A 1 39.36 -65.03 9.97
C MET A 1 39.59 -63.87 9.00
N VAL A 2 38.57 -63.46 8.24
CA VAL A 2 38.57 -62.25 7.41
C VAL A 2 37.16 -61.67 7.49
N ARG A 3 36.99 -60.50 8.11
CA ARG A 3 35.76 -59.70 8.07
C ARG A 3 35.99 -58.54 7.11
N TYR A 4 35.21 -58.39 6.04
CA TYR A 4 35.07 -57.13 5.29
C TYR A 4 33.69 -57.01 4.59
N ALA A 5 33.01 -55.91 4.93
CA ALA A 5 31.99 -55.08 4.25
C ALA A 5 30.85 -55.70 3.38
N PRO A 6 29.57 -55.43 3.71
CA PRO A 6 28.50 -55.47 2.72
C PRO A 6 28.47 -54.20 1.87
N TYR A 7 28.38 -54.43 0.57
CA TYR A 7 28.31 -53.47 -0.53
C TYR A 7 27.24 -52.40 -0.31
N LYS A 8 27.60 -51.15 -0.66
CA LYS A 8 26.71 -49.98 -0.72
C LYS A 8 25.42 -50.33 -1.49
N ALA A 9 24.30 -50.29 -0.79
CA ALA A 9 22.98 -50.39 -1.39
C ALA A 9 22.77 -49.24 -2.37
N VAL A 10 22.37 -49.62 -3.58
CA VAL A 10 21.90 -48.76 -4.66
C VAL A 10 20.76 -47.90 -4.13
N LEU A 11 21.05 -46.63 -3.88
CA LEU A 11 20.04 -45.61 -3.60
C LEU A 11 19.23 -45.41 -4.88
N SER A 12 17.93 -45.69 -4.79
CA SER A 12 16.96 -45.47 -5.86
C SER A 12 16.82 -43.97 -6.16
N PRO A 13 16.59 -43.57 -7.42
CA PRO A 13 16.44 -42.17 -7.80
C PRO A 13 15.25 -41.43 -7.15
N VAL A 14 14.32 -42.16 -6.53
CA VAL A 14 13.04 -41.61 -6.06
C VAL A 14 13.15 -40.87 -4.72
N HIS A 15 14.22 -41.12 -3.95
CA HIS A 15 14.43 -40.49 -2.63
C HIS A 15 15.10 -39.11 -2.69
N LEU A 16 15.64 -38.69 -3.84
CA LEU A 16 16.19 -37.33 -4.01
C LEU A 16 15.11 -36.28 -4.33
N CYS A 17 13.98 -36.66 -4.92
CA CYS A 17 12.95 -35.68 -5.31
C CYS A 17 12.17 -35.07 -4.13
N TYR A 18 12.26 -35.64 -2.92
CA TYR A 18 11.52 -35.14 -1.75
C TYR A 18 12.33 -34.18 -0.87
N ARG A 19 13.63 -34.01 -1.13
CA ARG A 19 14.50 -33.08 -0.38
C ARG A 19 14.64 -31.69 -1.03
N ASP A 20 14.11 -31.51 -2.23
CA ASP A 20 14.07 -30.21 -2.94
C ASP A 20 12.78 -29.40 -2.67
N LEU A 21 11.76 -30.01 -2.05
CA LEU A 21 10.51 -29.30 -1.71
C LEU A 21 10.65 -28.34 -0.51
N ASP A 22 11.63 -28.52 0.37
CA ASP A 22 11.87 -27.60 1.49
C ASP A 22 12.63 -26.32 1.05
N LEU A 23 13.46 -26.39 -0.01
CA LEU A 23 14.18 -25.21 -0.52
C LEU A 23 13.26 -24.27 -1.33
N THR A 24 12.26 -24.80 -2.02
CA THR A 24 11.30 -23.98 -2.78
C THR A 24 10.31 -23.26 -1.87
N CYS A 25 9.97 -23.84 -0.71
CA CYS A 25 9.16 -23.17 0.32
C CYS A 25 9.88 -21.94 0.89
N GLY A 26 11.17 -22.06 1.22
CA GLY A 26 11.98 -20.95 1.75
C GLY A 26 12.20 -19.81 0.75
N PHE A 27 12.41 -20.12 -0.53
CA PHE A 27 12.59 -19.12 -1.59
C PHE A 27 11.30 -18.33 -1.86
N LEU A 28 10.15 -19.01 -1.97
CA LEU A 28 8.85 -18.34 -2.16
C LEU A 28 8.44 -17.47 -0.97
N GLN A 29 8.77 -17.87 0.26
CA GLN A 29 8.50 -17.06 1.45
C GLN A 29 9.38 -15.79 1.49
N ALA A 30 10.64 -15.88 1.05
CA ALA A 30 11.55 -14.75 0.97
C ALA A 30 11.13 -13.71 -0.09
N ASP A 31 10.64 -14.15 -1.25
CA ASP A 31 10.11 -13.27 -2.30
C ASP A 31 8.84 -12.53 -1.86
N LYS A 32 7.96 -13.21 -1.10
CA LYS A 32 6.78 -12.56 -0.50
C LYS A 32 7.18 -11.45 0.47
N LEU A 33 8.15 -11.70 1.34
CA LEU A 33 8.62 -10.67 2.29
C LEU A 33 9.30 -9.50 1.55
N ARG A 34 10.07 -9.79 0.50
CA ARG A 34 10.69 -8.76 -0.34
C ARG A 34 9.65 -7.88 -1.03
N THR A 35 8.58 -8.46 -1.56
CA THR A 35 7.51 -7.70 -2.21
C THR A 35 6.70 -6.88 -1.21
N GLN A 36 6.45 -7.37 0.01
CA GLN A 36 5.83 -6.59 1.07
C GLN A 36 6.68 -5.39 1.48
N GLN A 37 7.99 -5.57 1.68
CA GLN A 37 8.90 -4.46 1.98
C GLN A 37 8.93 -3.42 0.86
N GLN A 38 8.90 -3.85 -0.40
CA GLN A 38 8.83 -2.93 -1.53
C GLN A 38 7.51 -2.14 -1.55
N LEU A 39 6.40 -2.79 -1.19
CA LEU A 39 5.08 -2.17 -1.11
C LEU A 39 5.03 -1.13 0.02
N GLU A 40 5.54 -1.45 1.21
CA GLU A 40 5.65 -0.50 2.33
C GLU A 40 6.53 0.71 1.99
N GLN A 41 7.64 0.48 1.27
CA GLN A 41 8.51 1.56 0.78
C GLN A 41 7.78 2.48 -0.21
N LEU A 42 6.96 1.93 -1.10
CA LEU A 42 6.16 2.71 -2.04
C LEU A 42 5.04 3.48 -1.31
N GLN A 43 4.42 2.86 -0.31
CA GLN A 43 3.39 3.50 0.51
C GLN A 43 3.95 4.69 1.31
N ALA A 44 5.18 4.57 1.83
CA ALA A 44 5.86 5.68 2.50
C ALA A 44 6.20 6.85 1.57
N ARG A 45 6.38 6.59 0.26
CA ARG A 45 6.68 7.63 -0.73
C ARG A 45 5.43 8.31 -1.28
N PHE A 46 4.39 7.53 -1.54
CA PHE A 46 3.18 7.99 -2.20
C PHE A 46 2.02 8.05 -1.21
N VAL A 47 1.76 9.27 -0.74
CA VAL A 47 0.63 9.57 0.14
C VAL A 47 -0.68 9.23 -0.57
N GLY A 48 -1.62 8.62 0.15
CA GLY A 48 -2.93 8.22 -0.39
C GLY A 48 -2.99 6.80 -0.95
N THR A 49 -1.88 6.06 -0.92
CA THR A 49 -1.87 4.62 -1.24
C THR A 49 -2.56 3.81 -0.13
N GLY A 50 -3.52 2.96 -0.52
CA GLY A 50 -4.28 2.13 0.41
C GLY A 50 -3.61 0.79 0.75
N HIS A 51 -4.02 0.21 1.87
CA HIS A 51 -3.82 -1.18 2.26
C HIS A 51 -5.17 -1.92 2.39
N ALA A 52 -5.15 -3.25 2.55
CA ALA A 52 -6.38 -4.06 2.64
C ALA A 52 -7.32 -3.59 3.77
N ASP A 53 -6.76 -3.11 4.88
CA ASP A 53 -7.50 -2.64 6.05
C ASP A 53 -7.75 -1.11 6.05
N THR A 54 -7.67 -0.44 4.90
CA THR A 54 -7.93 1.01 4.83
C THR A 54 -9.37 1.29 5.21
N THR A 55 -9.58 2.16 6.20
CA THR A 55 -10.94 2.51 6.61
C THR A 55 -11.63 3.40 5.58
N LYS A 56 -12.95 3.35 5.52
CA LYS A 56 -13.74 4.27 4.68
C LYS A 56 -13.41 5.74 4.99
N PHE A 57 -13.13 6.05 6.25
CA PHE A 57 -12.76 7.40 6.69
C PHE A 57 -11.45 7.86 6.06
N GLU A 58 -10.39 7.05 6.13
CA GLU A 58 -9.08 7.38 5.54
C GLU A 58 -9.18 7.53 4.03
N TRP A 59 -9.85 6.58 3.36
CA TRP A 59 -10.07 6.64 1.92
C TRP A 59 -10.78 7.93 1.50
N THR A 60 -11.93 8.23 2.12
CA THR A 60 -12.71 9.43 1.78
C THR A 60 -11.94 10.71 2.10
N SER A 61 -11.19 10.77 3.20
CA SER A 61 -10.34 11.92 3.54
C SER A 61 -9.30 12.19 2.46
N ASN A 62 -8.63 11.15 1.95
CA ASN A 62 -7.65 11.27 0.87
C ASN A 62 -8.29 11.80 -0.42
N ILE A 63 -9.45 11.27 -0.82
CA ILE A 63 -10.18 11.73 -2.01
C ILE A 63 -10.54 13.23 -1.93
N HIS A 64 -11.01 13.69 -0.78
CA HIS A 64 -11.35 15.11 -0.62
C HIS A 64 -10.10 15.99 -0.66
N ARG A 65 -8.98 15.56 -0.06
CA ARG A 65 -7.71 16.28 -0.13
C ARG A 65 -7.21 16.41 -1.56
N ASP A 66 -7.29 15.33 -2.35
CA ASP A 66 -6.88 15.33 -3.76
C ASP A 66 -7.79 16.22 -4.63
N SER A 67 -9.09 16.23 -4.32
CA SER A 67 -10.07 17.11 -4.98
C SER A 67 -9.75 18.58 -4.71
N TYR A 68 -9.52 18.96 -3.44
CA TYR A 68 -9.16 20.33 -3.08
C TYR A 68 -7.80 20.75 -3.67
N ALA A 69 -6.81 19.86 -3.67
CA ALA A 69 -5.52 20.11 -4.33
C ALA A 69 -5.70 20.39 -5.83
N SER A 70 -6.56 19.63 -6.50
CA SER A 70 -6.89 19.82 -7.92
C SER A 70 -7.57 21.17 -8.17
N TYR A 71 -8.47 21.61 -7.28
CA TYR A 71 -9.15 22.91 -7.41
C TYR A 71 -8.19 24.09 -7.27
N VAL A 72 -7.22 24.00 -6.35
CA VAL A 72 -6.20 25.05 -6.14
C VAL A 72 -5.13 25.03 -7.24
N GLY A 73 -4.78 23.84 -7.74
CA GLY A 73 -3.75 23.64 -8.76
C GLY A 73 -4.15 24.10 -10.17
N HIS A 74 -5.45 24.07 -10.49
CA HIS A 74 -5.96 24.46 -11.82
C HIS A 74 -6.62 25.85 -11.77
N PRO A 75 -5.99 26.91 -12.31
CA PRO A 75 -6.56 28.26 -12.36
C PRO A 75 -7.96 28.37 -13.00
N PRO A 76 -8.31 27.66 -14.09
CA PRO A 76 -9.65 27.79 -14.67
C PRO A 76 -10.73 27.23 -13.74
N LEU A 77 -10.44 26.15 -13.03
CA LEU A 77 -11.36 25.49 -12.12
C LEU A 77 -11.61 26.34 -10.87
N LEU A 78 -10.53 26.92 -10.33
CA LEU A 78 -10.63 27.89 -9.23
C LEU A 78 -11.48 29.10 -9.64
N SER A 79 -11.28 29.62 -10.86
CA SER A 79 -12.00 30.79 -11.36
C SER A 79 -13.48 30.49 -11.55
N TYR A 80 -13.81 29.30 -12.07
CA TYR A 80 -15.19 28.83 -12.20
C TYR A 80 -15.91 28.80 -10.84
N MET A 81 -15.26 28.24 -9.80
CA MET A 81 -15.83 28.22 -8.45
C MET A 81 -15.94 29.61 -7.81
N ALA A 82 -14.94 30.48 -8.04
CA ALA A 82 -14.93 31.85 -7.53
C ALA A 82 -16.09 32.67 -8.10
N LEU A 83 -16.41 32.49 -9.38
CA LEU A 83 -17.57 33.10 -10.03
C LEU A 83 -18.89 32.58 -9.43
N GLY A 84 -19.02 31.26 -9.23
CA GLY A 84 -20.23 30.66 -8.66
C GLY A 84 -20.50 31.05 -7.20
N LEU A 85 -19.43 31.24 -6.41
CA LEU A 85 -19.52 31.61 -5.00
C LEU A 85 -19.45 33.13 -4.73
N ASN A 86 -19.26 33.93 -5.79
CA ASN A 86 -19.07 35.38 -5.71
C ASN A 86 -18.01 35.78 -4.65
N GLU A 87 -16.86 35.12 -4.71
CA GLU A 87 -15.73 35.42 -3.83
C GLU A 87 -14.46 35.66 -4.64
N PRO A 88 -13.54 36.50 -4.14
CA PRO A 88 -12.25 36.68 -4.79
C PRO A 88 -11.46 35.36 -4.76
N ALA A 89 -10.81 35.02 -5.87
CA ALA A 89 -10.07 33.77 -6.03
C ALA A 89 -9.02 33.55 -4.92
N ALA A 90 -8.41 34.61 -4.40
CA ALA A 90 -7.46 34.53 -3.29
C ALA A 90 -8.10 33.99 -2.00
N LYS A 91 -9.31 34.46 -1.65
CA LYS A 91 -10.05 34.03 -0.46
C LYS A 91 -10.58 32.60 -0.63
N LEU A 92 -11.00 32.25 -1.84
CA LEU A 92 -11.41 30.87 -2.13
C LEU A 92 -10.23 29.89 -1.95
N ARG A 93 -9.03 30.25 -2.42
CA ARG A 93 -7.82 29.42 -2.23
C ARG A 93 -7.52 29.19 -0.75
N THR A 94 -7.54 30.23 0.07
CA THR A 94 -7.30 30.07 1.52
C THR A 94 -8.36 29.19 2.17
N ARG A 95 -9.65 29.39 1.84
CA ARG A 95 -10.73 28.53 2.34
C ARG A 95 -10.59 27.06 1.92
N LEU A 96 -10.16 26.79 0.69
CA LEU A 96 -9.95 25.43 0.21
C LEU A 96 -8.79 24.75 0.94
N ILE A 97 -7.69 25.48 1.21
CA ILE A 97 -6.54 24.97 1.96
C ILE A 97 -6.92 24.70 3.42
N GLU A 98 -7.66 25.59 4.08
CA GLU A 98 -8.14 25.41 5.45
C GLU A 98 -9.00 24.14 5.58
N LYS A 99 -9.84 23.85 4.59
CA LYS A 99 -10.68 22.65 4.53
C LYS A 99 -9.89 21.34 4.36
N MET A 100 -8.60 21.37 4.00
CA MET A 100 -7.79 20.16 3.84
C MET A 100 -7.40 19.51 5.18
N ILE A 101 -7.41 20.26 6.29
CA ILE A 101 -7.05 19.76 7.62
C ILE A 101 -7.97 18.60 8.00
N GLN A 102 -9.29 18.84 7.92
CA GLN A 102 -10.31 17.86 8.27
C GLN A 102 -11.50 17.95 7.29
N PRO A 103 -11.41 17.28 6.14
CA PRO A 103 -12.43 17.42 5.10
C PRO A 103 -13.73 16.65 5.38
N VAL A 104 -13.64 15.54 6.12
CA VAL A 104 -14.73 14.58 6.34
C VAL A 104 -15.21 14.53 7.81
N GLY A 105 -14.79 15.50 8.63
CA GLY A 105 -15.14 15.56 10.05
C GLY A 105 -14.27 14.68 10.95
N PRO A 106 -14.63 14.51 12.23
CA PRO A 106 -13.92 13.65 13.16
C PRO A 106 -14.00 12.18 12.74
N PRO A 107 -12.93 11.39 12.97
CA PRO A 107 -12.97 9.96 12.70
C PRO A 107 -14.06 9.29 13.55
N PRO A 108 -14.71 8.23 13.02
CA PRO A 108 -15.64 7.43 13.82
C PRO A 108 -14.90 6.80 15.01
N GLU A 109 -15.60 6.66 16.14
CA GLU A 109 -15.10 5.88 17.27
C GLU A 109 -14.86 4.45 16.80
N LYS A 110 -13.65 3.92 17.07
CA LYS A 110 -13.34 2.53 16.76
C LYS A 110 -14.09 1.68 17.78
N GLU A 111 -15.01 0.83 17.33
CA GLU A 111 -15.50 -0.27 18.16
C GLU A 111 -14.35 -1.27 18.28
N ASP A 112 -13.84 -1.48 19.50
CA ASP A 112 -12.80 -2.46 19.81
C ASP A 112 -13.26 -3.90 19.55
#